data_AF-A0A4S0QCH7-F1
#
_entry.id   AF-A0A4S0QCH7-F1
#
_cell.length_a   1.000
_cell.length_b   1.000
_cell.length_c   1.000
_cell.angle_alpha   90.00
_cell.angle_beta   90.00
_cell.angle_gamma   90.00
#
_symmetry.space_group_name_H-M   'P 1'
#
loop_
_entity.id
_entity.type
_entity.pdbx_description
1 polymer ?
#
loop_
_entity_poly.entity_id
_entity_poly.type
_entity_poly.pdbx_seq_one_letter_code
_entity_poly.pdbx_strand_id
1 'polypeptide(L)'
;NVGGAQAIEDSLKIVRNARGGKSLMFAFEGGYHGRTLGASSITSSYRYRRRYGHFGERAMFIPFPYPFRRPKGMTPDEYSDHCAWQFERLFAWGYNGGWD
;
A
#
# COMPACT_ATOMS: atom_id res chain seq x y z
N ASN A 1 21.78 -9.30 -14.49
CA ASN A 1 20.35 -8.97 -14.58
C ASN A 1 19.75 -8.89 -13.19
N VAL A 2 19.58 -7.67 -12.66
CA VAL A 2 18.75 -7.40 -11.47
C VAL A 2 18.01 -6.08 -11.72
N GLY A 3 16.77 -5.97 -11.24
CA GLY A 3 15.92 -4.79 -11.45
C GLY A 3 14.96 -4.54 -10.29
N GLY A 4 14.38 -3.35 -10.22
CA GLY A 4 13.59 -2.92 -9.05
C GLY A 4 12.43 -3.85 -8.69
N ALA A 5 11.73 -4.43 -9.67
CA ALA A 5 10.65 -5.38 -9.40
C ALA A 5 11.18 -6.66 -8.71
N GLN A 6 12.35 -7.16 -9.09
CA GLN A 6 12.98 -8.32 -8.43
C GLN A 6 13.35 -7.99 -6.99
N ALA A 7 13.92 -6.81 -6.74
CA ALA A 7 14.24 -6.36 -5.38
C ALA A 7 12.99 -6.29 -4.49
N ILE A 8 11.84 -5.92 -5.07
CA ILE A 8 10.55 -5.92 -4.37
C ILE A 8 10.06 -7.34 -4.08
N GLU A 9 10.13 -8.27 -5.03
CA GLU A 9 9.81 -9.68 -4.78
C GLU A 9 10.66 -10.28 -3.66
N ASP A 10 11.97 -9.98 -3.65
CA ASP A 10 12.87 -10.47 -2.60
C ASP A 10 12.56 -9.82 -1.24
N SER A 11 12.21 -8.53 -1.22
CA SER A 11 11.75 -7.84 -0.01
C SER A 11 10.46 -8.45 0.56
N LEU A 12 9.49 -8.77 -0.30
CA LEU A 12 8.25 -9.43 0.10
C LEU A 12 8.51 -10.81 0.71
N LYS A 13 9.44 -11.58 0.13
CA LYS A 13 9.85 -12.89 0.69
C LYS A 13 10.51 -12.75 2.06
N ILE A 14 11.42 -11.79 2.22
CA ILE A 14 12.11 -11.54 3.50
C ILE A 14 11.09 -11.23 4.59
N VAL A 15 10.18 -10.28 4.35
CA VAL A 15 9.15 -9.90 5.33
C VAL A 15 8.24 -11.09 5.64
N ARG A 16 7.76 -11.81 4.62
CA ARG A 16 6.88 -12.97 4.81
C ARG A 16 7.54 -14.07 5.63
N ASN A 17 8.81 -14.37 5.36
CA ASN A 17 9.59 -15.34 6.13
C ASN A 17 9.77 -14.89 7.59
N ALA A 18 10.15 -13.62 7.81
CA ALA A 18 10.36 -13.06 9.13
C ALA A 18 9.07 -12.95 9.97
N ARG A 19 7.90 -12.90 9.32
CA ARG A 19 6.59 -12.76 9.97
C ARG A 19 5.76 -14.04 9.97
N GLY A 20 6.40 -15.20 9.80
CA GLY A 20 5.73 -16.50 9.91
C GLY A 20 4.64 -16.73 8.85
N GLY A 21 4.85 -16.23 7.63
CA GLY A 21 3.94 -16.42 6.50
C GLY A 21 2.95 -15.28 6.26
N LYS A 22 2.87 -14.28 7.14
CA LYS A 22 2.00 -13.09 6.96
C LYS A 22 2.36 -12.32 5.68
N SER A 23 1.36 -12.01 4.87
CA SER A 23 1.55 -11.44 3.52
C SER A 23 0.70 -10.21 3.21
N LEU A 24 -0.24 -9.82 4.08
CA LEU A 24 -0.98 -8.60 3.90
C LEU A 24 -0.06 -7.39 4.10
N MET A 25 -0.13 -6.43 3.18
CA MET A 25 0.76 -5.26 3.15
C MET A 25 -0.05 -3.98 3.07
N PHE A 26 0.50 -2.90 3.63
CA PHE A 26 0.09 -1.55 3.30
C PHE A 26 0.98 -0.99 2.19
N ALA A 27 0.39 -0.20 1.30
CA ALA A 27 1.12 0.57 0.30
C ALA A 27 0.45 1.93 0.10
N PHE A 28 1.21 2.93 -0.30
CA PHE A 28 0.64 4.25 -0.52
C PHE A 28 -0.17 4.34 -1.83
N GLU A 29 -1.27 5.07 -1.78
CA GLU A 29 -1.94 5.55 -2.97
C GLU A 29 -0.99 6.37 -3.84
N GLY A 30 -1.00 6.11 -5.15
CA GLY A 30 -0.04 6.70 -6.09
C GLY A 30 1.32 5.99 -6.15
N GLY A 31 1.61 5.02 -5.26
CA GLY A 31 2.85 4.25 -5.24
C GLY A 31 3.00 3.27 -6.43
N TYR A 32 4.25 3.06 -6.85
CA TYR A 32 4.64 2.09 -7.88
C TYR A 32 5.84 1.26 -7.42
N HIS A 33 5.67 -0.06 -7.45
CA HIS A 33 6.67 -1.01 -6.92
C HIS A 33 7.14 -2.04 -7.96
N GLY A 34 6.64 -1.99 -9.20
CA GLY A 34 7.08 -2.88 -10.27
C GLY A 34 5.92 -3.55 -11.00
N ARG A 35 6.25 -4.58 -11.80
CA ARG A 35 5.31 -5.22 -12.74
C ARG A 35 5.30 -6.75 -12.69
N THR A 36 6.08 -7.36 -11.80
CA THR A 36 5.90 -8.77 -11.42
C THR A 36 4.59 -8.91 -10.65
N LEU A 37 4.07 -10.13 -10.46
CA LEU A 37 2.78 -10.33 -9.82
C LEU A 37 2.76 -9.83 -8.36
N GLY A 38 3.79 -10.11 -7.56
CA GLY A 38 3.89 -9.60 -6.19
C GLY A 38 4.04 -8.08 -6.16
N ALA A 39 4.94 -7.52 -6.97
CA ALA A 39 5.10 -6.07 -7.09
C ALA A 39 3.82 -5.35 -7.57
N SER A 40 3.05 -5.99 -8.45
CA SER A 40 1.78 -5.47 -8.96
C SER A 40 0.68 -5.50 -7.89
N SER A 41 0.74 -6.45 -6.95
CA SER A 41 -0.23 -6.54 -5.84
C SER A 41 -0.13 -5.35 -4.89
N ILE A 42 1.07 -4.78 -4.75
CA ILE A 42 1.34 -3.61 -3.91
C ILE A 42 1.46 -2.29 -4.70
N THR A 43 1.29 -2.31 -6.03
CA THR A 43 1.29 -1.11 -6.88
C THR A 43 -0.11 -0.50 -6.97
N SER A 44 -0.24 0.80 -6.67
CA SER A 44 -1.54 1.46 -6.49
C SER A 44 -2.38 1.56 -7.77
N SER A 45 -1.74 1.89 -8.89
CA SER A 45 -2.48 2.08 -10.14
C SER A 45 -3.11 0.76 -10.62
N TYR A 46 -4.43 0.77 -10.79
CA TYR A 46 -5.18 -0.40 -11.27
C TYR A 46 -4.73 -0.89 -12.65
N ARG A 47 -4.05 -0.06 -13.44
CA ARG A 47 -3.52 -0.38 -14.76
C ARG A 47 -2.57 -1.58 -14.75
N TYR A 48 -1.84 -1.80 -13.66
CA TYR A 48 -0.89 -2.91 -13.52
C TYR A 48 -1.53 -4.24 -13.10
N ARG A 49 -2.81 -4.22 -12.69
CA ARG A 49 -3.55 -5.42 -12.24
C ARG A 49 -4.78 -5.75 -13.10
N ARG A 50 -5.37 -4.77 -13.81
CA ARG A 50 -6.68 -4.91 -14.48
C ARG A 50 -6.80 -6.05 -15.50
N ARG A 51 -5.68 -6.55 -16.04
CA ARG A 51 -5.63 -7.64 -17.02
C ARG A 51 -5.33 -9.00 -16.41
N TYR A 52 -5.05 -9.08 -15.11
CA TYR A 52 -4.52 -10.28 -14.44
C TYR A 52 -5.45 -10.79 -13.33
N GLY A 53 -6.71 -10.37 -13.33
CA GLY A 53 -7.71 -10.82 -12.37
C GLY A 53 -7.59 -10.19 -10.99
N HIS A 54 -8.16 -10.86 -9.99
CA HIS A 54 -8.13 -10.43 -8.59
C HIS A 54 -6.85 -10.93 -7.90
N PHE A 55 -6.32 -10.11 -6.99
CA PHE A 55 -5.09 -10.40 -6.24
C PHE A 55 -5.50 -10.64 -4.79
N GLY A 56 -5.42 -11.87 -4.32
CA GLY A 56 -5.77 -12.22 -2.93
C GLY A 56 -4.89 -11.51 -1.89
N GLU A 57 -3.64 -11.23 -2.25
CA GLU A 57 -2.66 -10.50 -1.41
C GLU A 57 -2.45 -9.07 -1.93
N ARG A 58 -3.52 -8.43 -2.39
CA ARG A 58 -3.48 -7.01 -2.77
C ARG A 58 -3.21 -6.18 -1.52
N ALA A 59 -2.30 -5.20 -1.64
CA ALA A 59 -2.09 -4.26 -0.56
C ALA A 59 -3.37 -3.51 -0.21
N MET A 60 -3.53 -3.22 1.08
CA MET A 60 -4.43 -2.17 1.52
C MET A 60 -3.77 -0.83 1.19
N PHE A 61 -4.40 -0.06 0.32
CA PHE A 61 -3.86 1.24 -0.10
C PHE A 61 -4.27 2.31 0.90
N ILE A 62 -3.28 3.03 1.43
CA ILE A 62 -3.46 4.10 2.41
C ILE A 62 -3.10 5.45 1.77
N PRO A 63 -3.73 6.56 2.18
CA PRO A 63 -3.49 7.85 1.56
C PRO A 63 -2.04 8.30 1.74
N PHE A 64 -1.47 8.88 0.69
CA PHE A 64 -0.18 9.58 0.77
C PHE A 64 -0.43 11.08 0.91
N PRO A 65 0.22 11.79 1.86
CA PRO A 65 0.03 13.21 2.05
C PRO A 65 0.70 13.99 0.92
N TYR A 66 0.02 14.15 -0.22
CA TYR A 66 0.48 14.94 -1.36
C TYR A 66 -0.12 16.35 -1.30
N PRO A 67 0.60 17.37 -0.75
CA PRO A 67 -0.01 18.67 -0.44
C PRO A 67 -0.54 19.38 -1.67
N PHE A 68 0.06 19.16 -2.84
CA PHE A 68 -0.39 19.74 -4.10
C PHE A 68 -1.81 19.30 -4.51
N ARG A 69 -2.28 18.12 -4.07
CA ARG A 69 -3.63 17.59 -4.34
C ARG A 69 -4.54 17.55 -3.11
N ARG A 70 -4.16 18.23 -2.02
CA ARG A 70 -5.00 18.31 -0.83
C ARG A 70 -6.37 18.95 -1.11
N PRO A 71 -7.41 18.64 -0.32
CA PRO A 71 -8.69 19.33 -0.40
C PRO A 71 -8.55 20.85 -0.28
N LYS A 72 -9.39 21.59 -1.02
CA LYS A 72 -9.40 23.06 -0.93
C LYS A 72 -9.76 23.49 0.50
N GLY A 73 -9.01 24.45 1.03
CA GLY A 73 -9.22 24.98 2.37
C GLY A 73 -8.39 24.30 3.47
N MET A 74 -7.72 23.18 3.18
CA MET A 74 -6.72 22.62 4.10
C MET A 74 -5.34 23.21 3.84
N THR A 75 -4.58 23.39 4.91
CA THR A 75 -3.14 23.58 4.88
C THR A 75 -2.42 22.24 4.59
N PRO A 76 -1.16 22.26 4.17
CA PRO A 76 -0.35 21.03 4.03
C PRO A 76 -0.28 20.18 5.30
N ASP A 77 -0.18 20.82 6.47
CA ASP A 77 -0.05 20.13 7.75
C ASP A 77 -1.36 19.47 8.16
N GLU A 78 -2.49 20.19 8.07
CA GLU A 78 -3.83 19.62 8.33
C GLU A 78 -4.13 18.41 7.43
N TYR A 79 -3.68 18.45 6.17
CA TYR A 79 -3.85 17.30 5.27
C TYR A 79 -2.95 16.12 5.65
N SER A 80 -1.73 16.39 6.13
CA SER A 80 -0.82 15.35 6.61
C SER A 80 -1.37 14.67 7.86
N ASP A 81 -1.88 15.45 8.82
CA ASP A 81 -2.55 14.95 10.02
C ASP A 81 -3.81 14.15 9.66
N HIS A 82 -4.57 14.60 8.66
CA HIS A 82 -5.73 13.86 8.17
C HIS A 82 -5.34 12.49 7.58
N CYS A 83 -4.23 12.39 6.83
CA CYS A 83 -3.73 11.12 6.31
C CYS A 83 -3.28 10.18 7.44
N ALA A 84 -2.63 10.70 8.48
CA ALA A 84 -2.25 9.92 9.66
C ALA A 84 -3.50 9.38 10.39
N TRP A 85 -4.49 10.25 10.62
CA TRP A 85 -5.77 9.85 11.22
C TRP A 85 -6.50 8.77 10.41
N GLN A 86 -6.50 8.85 9.07
CA GLN A 86 -7.07 7.81 8.21
C GLN A 86 -6.40 6.45 8.43
N PHE A 87 -5.08 6.43 8.61
CA PHE A 87 -4.33 5.21 8.88
C PHE A 87 -4.63 4.66 10.29
N GLU A 88 -4.58 5.51 11.32
CA GLU A 88 -4.91 5.13 12.70
C GLU A 88 -6.31 4.51 12.81
N ARG A 89 -7.28 5.06 12.06
CA ARG A 89 -8.66 4.55 12.03
C ARG A 89 -8.73 3.07 11.63
N LEU A 90 -7.80 2.56 10.82
CA LEU A 90 -7.76 1.14 10.42
C LEU A 90 -7.59 0.19 11.62
N PHE A 91 -7.06 0.70 12.74
CA PHE A 91 -6.80 -0.05 13.96
C PHE A 91 -7.76 0.30 15.11
N ALA A 92 -8.64 1.30 14.93
CA ALA A 92 -9.45 1.83 16.01
C ALA A 92 -10.57 0.89 16.49
N TRP A 93 -11.09 0.02 15.61
CA TRP A 93 -12.20 -0.87 15.91
C TRP A 93 -12.03 -2.22 15.22
N GLY A 94 -12.59 -3.29 15.81
CA GLY A 94 -12.55 -4.64 15.23
C GLY A 94 -13.20 -4.75 13.84
N TYR A 95 -14.06 -3.80 13.47
CA TYR A 95 -14.68 -3.73 12.14
C TYR A 95 -13.73 -3.31 11.01
N ASN A 96 -12.63 -2.64 11.35
CA ASN A 96 -11.71 -2.09 10.35
C ASN A 96 -10.58 -3.07 9.97
N GLY A 97 -10.42 -4.14 10.75
CA GLY A 97 -9.59 -5.29 10.41
C GLY A 97 -8.08 -5.04 10.32
N GLY A 98 -7.57 -3.87 10.73
CA GLY A 98 -6.13 -3.57 10.64
C GLY A 98 -5.23 -4.45 11.52
N TRP A 99 -5.79 -5.10 12.54
CA TRP A 99 -5.06 -5.97 13.46
C TRP A 99 -4.89 -7.42 12.98
N ASP A 100 -5.73 -7.88 12.04
CA ASP A 100 -5.66 -9.23 11.46
C ASP A 100 -4.61 -9.30 10.32
#